data_AF-A0AAX1Q8E9-F1
#
_entry.id   AF-A0AAX1Q8E9-F1
#
_cell.length_a   1.000
_cell.length_b   1.000
_cell.length_c   1.000
_cell.angle_alpha   90.00
_cell.angle_beta   90.00
_cell.angle_gamma   90.00
#
_symmetry.space_group_name_H-M   'P 1'
#
loop_
_entity.id
_entity.type
_entity.pdbx_description
1 polymer ?
#
loop_
_entity_poly.entity_id
_entity_poly.type
_entity_poly.pdbx_seq_one_letter_code
_entity_poly.pdbx_strand_id
1 'polypeptide(L)'
;MVGLIVAIIVFNVIAFKTNRTLTAHQILHIWMFTIAFQQLFDLMIEYKYHGYWYFDRKIDWLGLLPHTLLIPPVNIMFLNWYPVHKTLIQKAAYIVLWVIFILLYEVITKLPEPWGYFHYGWWRLWHAAILDPFLLLILLGYYKLISRLEERAIQK
;
A
#
# COMPACT_ATOMS: atom_id res chain seq x y z
N MET A 1 -11.30 -11.77 9.46
CA MET A 1 -12.46 -10.99 8.94
C MET A 1 -12.63 -9.66 9.67
N VAL A 2 -12.88 -9.67 10.99
CA VAL A 2 -13.12 -8.44 11.77
C VAL A 2 -11.92 -7.48 11.70
N GLY A 3 -10.70 -8.00 11.82
CA GLY A 3 -9.50 -7.17 11.73
C GLY A 3 -9.34 -6.45 10.39
N LEU A 4 -9.64 -7.13 9.27
CA LEU A 4 -9.61 -6.53 7.94
C LEU A 4 -10.63 -5.39 7.81
N ILE A 5 -11.89 -5.62 8.22
CA ILE A 5 -12.96 -4.61 8.09
C ILE A 5 -12.61 -3.38 8.93
N VAL A 6 -12.15 -3.58 10.17
CA VAL A 6 -11.70 -2.49 11.04
C VAL A 6 -10.55 -1.71 10.39
N ALA A 7 -9.56 -2.40 9.84
CA ALA A 7 -8.43 -1.75 9.19
C ALA A 7 -8.83 -0.97 7.93
N ILE A 8 -9.73 -1.52 7.10
CA ILE A 8 -10.29 -0.82 5.93
C ILE A 8 -10.94 0.48 6.39
N ILE A 9 -11.84 0.44 7.38
CA ILE A 9 -12.54 1.63 7.87
C ILE A 9 -11.54 2.65 8.41
N VAL A 10 -10.63 2.21 9.28
CA VAL A 10 -9.66 3.10 9.93
C VAL A 10 -8.73 3.76 8.92
N PHE A 11 -8.13 3.00 8.00
CA PHE A 11 -7.18 3.55 7.03
C PHE A 11 -7.88 4.47 6.02
N ASN A 12 -9.08 4.12 5.56
CA ASN A 12 -9.86 5.03 4.70
C ASN A 12 -10.17 6.34 5.40
N VAL A 13 -10.70 6.28 6.63
CA VAL A 13 -11.03 7.48 7.41
C VAL A 13 -9.79 8.35 7.63
N ILE A 14 -8.66 7.75 7.99
CA ILE A 14 -7.40 8.49 8.19
C ILE A 14 -6.93 9.10 6.87
N ALA A 15 -6.89 8.31 5.79
CA ALA A 15 -6.45 8.76 4.47
C ALA A 15 -7.22 10.01 4.02
N PHE A 16 -8.56 9.97 4.07
CA PHE A 16 -9.38 11.10 3.62
C PHE A 16 -9.40 12.28 4.61
N LYS A 17 -9.46 12.02 5.93
CA LYS A 17 -9.52 13.10 6.94
C LYS A 17 -8.21 13.87 7.06
N THR A 18 -7.09 13.20 6.82
CA THR A 18 -5.75 13.81 6.93
C THR A 18 -5.19 14.28 5.60
N ASN A 19 -5.85 13.99 4.47
CA ASN A 19 -5.42 14.47 3.17
C ASN A 19 -5.46 15.99 3.12
N ARG A 20 -4.29 16.60 2.88
CA ARG A 20 -4.11 18.05 2.74
C ARG A 20 -3.39 18.42 1.45
N THR A 21 -2.76 17.46 0.79
CA THR A 21 -1.84 17.72 -0.33
C THR A 21 -2.33 17.15 -1.66
N LEU A 22 -2.99 15.98 -1.65
CA LEU A 22 -3.35 15.29 -2.89
C LEU A 22 -4.70 15.76 -3.42
N THR A 23 -4.78 15.98 -4.74
CA THR A 23 -6.04 16.29 -5.42
C THR A 23 -6.88 15.03 -5.62
N ALA A 24 -8.18 15.19 -5.93
CA ALA A 24 -9.07 14.06 -6.22
C ALA A 24 -8.58 13.24 -7.44
N HIS A 25 -8.03 13.90 -8.46
CA HIS A 25 -7.47 13.24 -9.64
C HIS A 25 -6.24 12.40 -9.28
N GLN A 26 -5.33 12.95 -8.49
CA GLN A 26 -4.15 12.23 -8.02
C GLN A 26 -4.54 11.02 -7.15
N ILE A 27 -5.49 11.20 -6.24
CA ILE A 27 -6.04 10.10 -5.42
C ILE A 27 -6.57 8.98 -6.32
N LEU A 28 -7.38 9.30 -7.32
CA LEU A 28 -7.93 8.31 -8.25
C LEU A 28 -6.81 7.55 -8.99
N HIS A 29 -5.83 8.28 -9.52
CA HIS A 29 -4.70 7.66 -10.22
C HIS A 29 -3.87 6.76 -9.29
N ILE A 30 -3.55 7.22 -8.08
CA ILE A 30 -2.81 6.45 -7.07
C ILE A 30 -3.60 5.18 -6.71
N TRP A 31 -4.91 5.30 -6.55
CA TRP A 31 -5.78 4.18 -6.21
C TRP A 31 -5.77 3.11 -7.29
N MET A 32 -6.00 3.51 -8.55
CA MET A 32 -6.02 2.61 -9.70
C MET A 32 -4.64 1.99 -9.95
N PHE A 33 -3.57 2.77 -9.82
CA PHE A 33 -2.21 2.27 -9.93
C PHE A 33 -1.90 1.23 -8.86
N THR A 34 -2.27 1.51 -7.61
CA THR A 34 -2.06 0.57 -6.50
C THR A 34 -2.75 -0.76 -6.78
N ILE A 35 -4.02 -0.73 -7.20
CA ILE A 35 -4.76 -1.95 -7.56
C ILE A 35 -4.04 -2.70 -8.69
N ALA A 36 -3.76 -2.03 -9.80
CA ALA A 36 -3.18 -2.67 -10.98
C ALA A 36 -1.80 -3.28 -10.68
N PHE A 37 -0.95 -2.54 -9.97
CA PHE A 37 0.40 -2.98 -9.62
C PHE A 37 0.38 -4.13 -8.61
N GLN A 38 -0.47 -4.04 -7.58
CA GLN A 38 -0.65 -5.10 -6.60
C GLN A 38 -1.14 -6.39 -7.28
N GLN A 39 -2.15 -6.29 -8.14
CA GLN A 39 -2.66 -7.45 -8.89
C GLN A 39 -1.57 -8.09 -9.76
N LEU A 40 -0.75 -7.29 -10.45
CA LEU A 40 0.36 -7.82 -11.24
C LEU A 40 1.39 -8.55 -10.36
N PHE A 41 1.69 -7.99 -9.19
CA PHE A 41 2.61 -8.58 -8.22
C PHE A 41 2.06 -9.91 -7.67
N ASP A 42 0.80 -9.94 -7.24
CA ASP A 42 0.17 -11.12 -6.63
C ASP A 42 -0.05 -12.26 -7.63
N LEU A 43 -0.31 -11.96 -8.91
CA LEU A 43 -0.32 -12.97 -9.98
C LEU A 43 0.98 -13.78 -10.01
N MET A 44 2.11 -13.15 -9.71
CA MET A 44 3.39 -13.83 -9.63
C MET A 44 3.62 -14.41 -8.23
N ILE A 45 3.60 -13.59 -7.19
CA ILE A 45 4.08 -13.98 -5.87
C ILE A 45 3.05 -14.82 -5.10
N GLU A 46 1.79 -14.38 -5.03
CA GLU A 46 0.73 -15.09 -4.31
C GLU A 46 0.26 -16.32 -5.09
N TYR A 47 -0.19 -16.13 -6.34
CA TYR A 47 -0.88 -17.19 -7.07
C TYR A 47 0.05 -18.16 -7.78
N LYS A 48 1.10 -17.69 -8.47
CA LYS A 48 2.02 -18.57 -9.20
C LYS A 48 3.06 -19.22 -8.29
N TYR A 49 3.64 -18.45 -7.37
CA TYR A 49 4.72 -18.94 -6.52
C TYR A 49 4.28 -19.30 -5.09
N HIS A 50 3.05 -18.98 -4.66
CA HIS A 50 2.57 -19.27 -3.30
C HIS A 50 3.49 -18.73 -2.20
N GLY A 51 4.00 -17.51 -2.40
CA GLY A 51 4.81 -16.80 -1.42
C GLY A 51 4.03 -16.54 -0.14
N TYR A 52 2.87 -15.90 -0.27
CA TYR A 52 1.90 -15.69 0.79
C TYR A 52 0.49 -15.83 0.22
N TRP A 53 -0.52 -15.83 1.09
CA TRP A 53 -1.92 -15.67 0.71
C TRP A 53 -2.68 -14.99 1.84
N TYR A 54 -3.83 -14.40 1.51
CA TYR A 54 -4.71 -13.81 2.51
C TYR A 54 -5.58 -14.89 3.17
N PHE A 55 -6.74 -15.21 2.60
CA PHE A 55 -7.69 -16.15 3.19
C PHE A 55 -7.42 -17.59 2.78
N ASP A 56 -7.40 -17.82 1.48
CA ASP A 56 -7.14 -19.10 0.85
C ASP A 56 -6.11 -18.86 -0.27
N ARG A 57 -5.44 -19.92 -0.70
CA ARG A 57 -4.49 -19.92 -1.83
C ARG A 57 -5.20 -19.76 -3.17
N LYS A 58 -6.52 -19.95 -3.21
CA LYS A 58 -7.36 -19.77 -4.38
C LYS A 58 -7.74 -18.30 -4.54
N ILE A 59 -8.09 -17.94 -5.77
CA ILE A 59 -8.71 -16.64 -6.03
C ILE A 59 -10.04 -16.61 -5.28
N ASP A 60 -10.13 -15.68 -4.33
CA ASP A 60 -11.32 -15.47 -3.51
C ASP A 60 -11.76 -14.01 -3.61
N TRP A 61 -13.07 -13.80 -3.66
CA TRP A 61 -13.70 -12.48 -3.65
C TRP A 61 -13.31 -11.67 -2.42
N LEU A 62 -13.13 -12.33 -1.27
CA LEU A 62 -12.68 -11.64 -0.06
C LEU A 62 -11.23 -11.16 -0.15
N GLY A 63 -10.39 -11.84 -0.94
CA GLY A 63 -9.02 -11.42 -1.25
C GLY A 63 -8.95 -10.12 -2.05
N LEU A 64 -10.04 -9.70 -2.71
CA LEU A 64 -10.10 -8.42 -3.40
C LEU A 64 -10.16 -7.22 -2.45
N LEU A 65 -10.74 -7.41 -1.25
CA LEU A 65 -10.91 -6.33 -0.27
C LEU A 65 -9.58 -5.70 0.17
N PRO A 66 -8.54 -6.47 0.59
CA PRO A 66 -7.26 -5.86 0.92
C PRO A 66 -6.63 -5.14 -0.29
N HIS A 67 -6.70 -5.73 -1.48
CA HIS A 67 -6.10 -5.14 -2.69
C HIS A 67 -6.77 -3.83 -3.15
N THR A 68 -8.08 -3.73 -2.97
CA THR A 68 -8.87 -2.62 -3.54
C THR A 68 -9.26 -1.55 -2.52
N LEU A 69 -9.36 -1.90 -1.24
CA LEU A 69 -9.91 -1.01 -0.21
C LEU A 69 -8.98 -0.81 1.00
N LEU A 70 -7.93 -1.63 1.16
CA LEU A 70 -6.99 -1.50 2.28
C LEU A 70 -5.66 -0.88 1.86
N ILE A 71 -5.01 -1.41 0.82
CA ILE A 71 -3.68 -0.94 0.40
C ILE A 71 -3.73 0.47 -0.23
N PRO A 72 -4.70 0.80 -1.11
CA PRO A 72 -4.78 2.15 -1.70
C PRO A 72 -4.81 3.32 -0.70
N PRO A 73 -5.64 3.31 0.37
CA PRO A 73 -5.63 4.41 1.35
C PRO A 73 -4.31 4.50 2.13
N VAL A 74 -3.61 3.39 2.37
CA VAL A 74 -2.27 3.40 3.00
C VAL A 74 -1.26 4.12 2.11
N ASN A 75 -1.31 3.86 0.80
CA ASN A 75 -0.46 4.56 -0.18
C ASN A 75 -0.76 6.06 -0.26
N ILE A 76 -2.04 6.44 -0.14
CA ILE A 76 -2.47 7.85 -0.04
C ILE A 76 -1.91 8.51 1.22
N MET A 77 -2.00 7.85 2.38
CA MET A 77 -1.43 8.34 3.64
C MET A 77 0.09 8.55 3.52
N PHE A 78 0.80 7.57 2.95
CA PHE A 78 2.24 7.66 2.70
C PHE A 78 2.61 8.87 1.84
N LEU A 79 1.92 9.07 0.72
CA LEU A 79 2.20 10.18 -0.17
C LEU A 79 1.81 11.53 0.43
N ASN A 80 0.66 11.59 1.11
CA ASN A 80 0.15 12.82 1.69
C ASN A 80 1.06 13.40 2.79
N TRP A 81 1.69 12.53 3.59
CA TRP A 81 2.62 12.96 4.64
C TRP A 81 4.09 12.93 4.19
N TYR A 82 4.37 12.61 2.92
CA TYR A 82 5.74 12.51 2.43
C TYR A 82 6.45 13.88 2.49
N PRO A 83 7.61 13.98 3.17
CA PRO A 83 8.24 15.27 3.42
C PRO A 83 9.06 15.77 2.20
N VAL A 84 8.37 16.26 1.16
CA VAL A 84 8.97 16.65 -0.14
C VAL A 84 10.09 17.69 0.00
N HIS A 85 9.95 18.67 0.89
CA HIS A 85 10.90 19.79 1.05
C HIS A 85 12.00 19.53 2.10
N LYS A 86 12.06 18.33 2.68
CA LYS A 86 13.04 17.97 3.71
C LYS A 86 14.32 17.37 3.12
N THR A 87 15.34 17.21 3.96
CA THR A 87 16.65 16.65 3.58
C THR A 87 16.53 15.18 3.15
N LEU A 88 17.53 14.68 2.43
CA LEU A 88 17.56 13.29 1.98
C LEU A 88 17.49 12.30 3.16
N ILE A 89 18.17 12.62 4.26
CA ILE A 89 18.16 11.81 5.50
C ILE A 89 16.76 11.74 6.09
N GLN A 90 16.03 12.87 6.16
CA GLN A 90 14.66 12.90 6.69
C GLN A 90 13.69 12.12 5.80
N LYS A 91 13.87 12.17 4.48
CA LYS A 91 13.09 11.38 3.52
C LYS A 91 13.38 9.87 3.65
N ALA A 92 14.65 9.49 3.83
CA ALA A 92 15.04 8.12 4.05
C ALA A 92 14.46 7.58 5.38
N ALA A 93 14.60 8.36 6.47
CA ALA A 93 14.02 8.01 7.76
C ALA A 93 12.49 7.86 7.69
N TYR A 94 11.81 8.72 6.94
CA TYR A 94 10.37 8.59 6.69
C TYR A 94 10.01 7.26 6.03
N ILE A 95 10.73 6.85 4.99
CA ILE A 95 10.52 5.56 4.32
C ILE A 95 10.75 4.40 5.31
N VAL A 96 11.83 4.45 6.09
CA VAL A 96 12.12 3.41 7.11
C VAL A 96 10.99 3.30 8.14
N LEU A 97 10.48 4.43 8.64
CA LEU A 97 9.35 4.42 9.58
C LEU A 97 8.08 3.82 8.97
N TRP A 98 7.82 4.09 7.69
CA TRP A 98 6.70 3.49 6.97
C TRP A 98 6.85 2.00 6.75
N VAL A 99 8.05 1.54 6.42
CA VAL A 99 8.34 0.10 6.33
C VAL A 99 8.11 -0.57 7.68
N ILE A 100 8.60 0.02 8.78
CA ILE A 100 8.32 -0.50 10.13
C ILE A 100 6.82 -0.58 10.39
N PHE A 101 6.05 0.46 10.04
CA PHE A 101 4.59 0.47 10.19
C PHE A 101 3.91 -0.66 9.39
N ILE A 102 4.31 -0.87 8.13
CA ILE A 102 3.78 -1.94 7.26
C ILE A 102 4.10 -3.32 7.86
N LEU A 103 5.34 -3.55 8.28
CA LEU A 103 5.76 -4.82 8.88
C LEU A 103 5.03 -5.11 10.20
N LEU A 104 4.81 -4.08 11.04
CA LEU A 104 4.02 -4.23 12.26
C LEU A 104 2.58 -4.61 11.93
N TYR A 105 1.98 -3.97 10.92
CA TYR A 105 0.65 -4.31 10.47
C TYR A 105 0.59 -5.75 9.93
N GLU A 106 1.56 -6.17 9.13
CA GLU A 106 1.68 -7.54 8.62
C GLU A 106 1.79 -8.58 9.75
N VAL A 107 2.49 -8.26 10.84
CA VAL A 107 2.52 -9.14 12.02
C VAL A 107 1.14 -9.21 12.69
N ILE A 108 0.40 -8.10 12.77
CA ILE A 108 -0.96 -8.06 13.30
C ILE A 108 -1.93 -8.89 12.44
N THR A 109 -1.79 -8.84 11.11
CA THR A 109 -2.65 -9.62 10.20
C THR A 109 -2.38 -11.13 10.28
N LYS A 110 -1.32 -11.57 10.95
CA LYS A 110 -1.05 -12.99 11.21
C LYS A 110 -1.65 -13.53 12.51
N LEU A 111 -2.30 -12.68 13.32
CA LEU A 111 -3.00 -13.12 14.52
C LEU A 111 -4.05 -14.20 14.20
N PRO A 112 -4.46 -15.04 15.16
CA PRO A 112 -5.52 -16.00 14.90
C PRO A 112 -6.82 -15.31 14.46
N GLU A 113 -7.64 -16.04 13.73
CA GLU A 113 -8.99 -15.59 13.41
C GLU A 113 -9.76 -15.23 14.69
N PRO A 114 -10.60 -14.17 14.66
CA PRO A 114 -11.07 -13.43 13.49
C PRO A 114 -10.23 -12.20 13.10
N TRP A 115 -9.12 -11.95 13.80
CA TRP A 115 -8.32 -10.73 13.70
C TRP A 115 -7.33 -10.77 12.54
N GLY A 116 -6.57 -11.86 12.42
CA GLY A 116 -5.71 -12.07 11.27
C GLY A 116 -6.42 -12.73 10.11
N TYR A 117 -5.75 -12.65 8.96
CA TYR A 117 -6.19 -13.11 7.67
C TYR A 117 -5.02 -13.22 6.67
N PHE A 118 -3.79 -13.31 7.15
CA PHE A 118 -2.61 -13.33 6.30
C PHE A 118 -1.71 -14.50 6.68
N HIS A 119 -1.25 -15.24 5.68
CA HIS A 119 -0.53 -16.47 5.85
C HIS A 119 0.72 -16.52 4.96
N TYR A 120 1.81 -17.04 5.51
CA TYR A 120 3.04 -17.26 4.77
C TYR A 120 3.08 -18.67 4.16
N GLY A 121 3.52 -18.72 2.91
CA GLY A 121 4.13 -19.90 2.30
C GLY A 121 5.64 -19.87 2.51
N TRP A 122 6.40 -19.63 1.44
CA TRP A 122 7.85 -19.41 1.54
C TRP A 122 8.22 -17.96 1.85
N TRP A 123 7.28 -17.02 1.75
CA TRP A 123 7.49 -15.63 2.11
C TRP A 123 7.77 -15.49 3.60
N ARG A 124 8.53 -14.47 3.93
CA ARG A 124 8.96 -14.18 5.31
C ARG A 124 9.03 -12.67 5.47
N LEU A 125 8.90 -12.21 6.70
CA LEU A 125 8.87 -10.78 7.04
C LEU A 125 10.08 -9.99 6.51
N TRP A 126 11.25 -10.62 6.39
CA TRP A 126 12.44 -9.96 5.83
C TRP A 126 12.36 -9.73 4.31
N HIS A 127 11.60 -10.55 3.57
CA HIS A 127 11.35 -10.30 2.15
C HIS A 127 10.54 -9.01 1.99
N ALA A 128 9.49 -8.82 2.80
CA ALA A 128 8.72 -7.58 2.86
C ALA A 128 9.60 -6.39 3.29
N ALA A 129 10.42 -6.56 4.33
CA ALA A 129 11.30 -5.49 4.82
C ALA A 129 12.27 -4.94 3.77
N ILE A 130 12.73 -5.80 2.85
CA ILE A 130 13.59 -5.40 1.73
C ILE A 130 12.77 -4.82 0.59
N LEU A 131 11.61 -5.43 0.26
CA LEU A 131 10.82 -5.07 -0.91
C LEU A 131 10.02 -3.77 -0.72
N ASP A 132 9.41 -3.57 0.46
CA ASP A 132 8.55 -2.42 0.75
C ASP A 132 9.21 -1.06 0.49
N PRO A 133 10.49 -0.80 0.85
CA PRO A 133 11.18 0.42 0.44
C PRO A 133 11.14 0.67 -1.07
N PHE A 134 11.32 -0.37 -1.89
CA PHE A 134 11.28 -0.23 -3.36
C PHE A 134 9.86 0.06 -3.84
N LEU A 135 8.84 -0.61 -3.28
CA LEU A 135 7.44 -0.36 -3.63
C LEU A 135 7.05 1.09 -3.31
N LEU A 136 7.44 1.60 -2.14
CA LEU A 136 7.19 2.99 -1.74
C LEU A 136 7.91 4.00 -2.64
N LEU A 137 9.13 3.69 -3.10
CA LEU A 137 9.86 4.53 -4.06
C LEU A 137 9.22 4.52 -5.46
N ILE A 138 8.73 3.37 -5.93
CA ILE A 138 7.99 3.26 -7.19
C ILE A 138 6.72 4.10 -7.12
N LEU A 139 5.95 3.97 -6.04
CA LEU A 139 4.75 4.76 -5.78
C LEU A 139 5.04 6.26 -5.78
N LEU A 140 6.08 6.70 -5.09
CA LEU A 140 6.52 8.10 -5.07
C LEU A 140 6.94 8.59 -6.46
N GLY A 141 7.61 7.74 -7.24
CA GLY A 141 7.98 8.02 -8.63
C GLY A 141 6.75 8.22 -9.52
N TYR A 142 5.76 7.34 -9.39
CA TYR A 142 4.50 7.41 -10.12
C TYR A 142 3.69 8.67 -9.76
N TYR A 143 3.61 9.01 -8.47
CA TYR A 143 3.00 10.26 -8.01
C TYR A 143 3.65 11.49 -8.67
N LYS A 144 4.98 11.58 -8.64
CA LYS A 144 5.72 12.69 -9.29
C LYS A 144 5.49 12.73 -10.80
N LEU A 145 5.33 11.58 -11.45
CA LEU A 145 5.02 11.51 -12.87
C LEU A 145 3.65 12.13 -13.15
N ILE A 146 2.62 11.76 -12.39
CA ILE A 146 1.26 12.30 -12.57
C ILE A 146 1.24 13.80 -12.34
N SER A 147 1.84 14.29 -11.25
CA SER A 147 1.86 15.74 -10.97
C SER A 147 2.50 16.53 -12.11
N ARG A 148 3.60 16.02 -12.68
CA ARG A 148 4.25 16.66 -13.85
C ARG A 148 3.39 16.61 -15.11
N LEU A 149 2.62 15.55 -15.32
CA LEU A 149 1.70 15.44 -16.46
C LEU A 149 0.52 16.40 -16.32
N GLU A 150 -0.03 16.54 -15.11
CA GLU A 150 -1.09 17.51 -14.79
C GLU A 150 -0.61 18.95 -15.02
N GLU A 151 0.57 19.32 -14.49
CA GLU A 151 1.17 20.65 -14.71
C GLU A 151 1.33 20.97 -16.20
N ARG A 152 1.80 20.00 -17.00
CA ARG A 152 1.95 20.16 -18.46
C ARG A 152 0.61 20.25 -19.19
N ALA A 153 -0.43 19.59 -18.69
CA ALA A 153 -1.76 19.63 -19.30
C ALA A 153 -2.41 21.01 -19.11
N ILE A 154 -2.17 21.68 -17.98
CA ILE A 154 -2.67 23.03 -17.70
C ILE A 154 -1.96 24.10 -18.57
N GLN A 155 -0.72 23.85 -18.98
CA GLN A 155 0.06 24.76 -19.82
C GLN A 155 -0.29 24.70 -21.32
N LYS A 156 -1.10 23.74 -21.74
CA LYS A 156 -1.56 23.59 -23.14
C LYS A 156 -2.93 24.22 -23.33
#